data_AF-A0A9E1SQ37-F1
#
_entry.id   AF-A0A9E1SQ37-F1
#
_cell.length_a   1.000
_cell.length_b   1.000
_cell.length_c   1.000
_cell.angle_alpha   90.00
_cell.angle_beta   90.00
_cell.angle_gamma   90.00
#
_symmetry.space_group_name_H-M   'P 1'
#
loop_
_entity.id
_entity.type
_entity.pdbx_description
1 polymer ?
#
loop_
_entity_poly.entity_id
_entity_poly.type
_entity_poly.pdbx_seq_one_letter_code
_entity_poly.pdbx_strand_id
1 'polypeptide(L)'
;MADEEKKDDEGAEEEKPKGSKKLLIIGLLAGLLVGGGGAAGFFIMMPGDGEVEVVEEVAEEEPEEELPDYQYARLDRLQIPVLYKDRVLNYTIMDVSIETIGNDDKLLVVKNILVVRDALLRFYSVNSVGREDNPRVVDFDKLSEKIKELSNAEAHKDIVTRVIISESRSF
;
A
#
# COMPACT_ATOMS: atom_id res chain seq x y z
N MET A 1 -50.28 -15.08 48.31
CA MET A 1 -51.29 -14.36 49.13
C MET A 1 -50.61 -13.15 49.73
N ALA A 2 -51.31 -12.01 49.71
CA ALA A 2 -51.14 -10.79 50.50
C ALA A 2 -49.74 -10.13 50.48
N ASP A 3 -49.50 -8.99 49.82
CA ASP A 3 -50.12 -7.65 49.94
C ASP A 3 -49.69 -6.91 51.22
N GLU A 4 -49.63 -5.58 51.09
CA GLU A 4 -49.30 -4.53 52.07
C GLU A 4 -47.81 -4.27 52.38
N GLU A 5 -47.36 -3.04 52.62
CA GLU A 5 -47.70 -1.66 52.24
C GLU A 5 -46.71 -0.78 53.06
N LYS A 6 -46.31 0.35 52.47
CA LYS A 6 -45.87 1.60 53.11
C LYS A 6 -44.65 1.62 54.05
N LYS A 7 -43.66 2.41 53.62
CA LYS A 7 -43.33 3.64 54.34
C LYS A 7 -42.82 4.73 53.39
N ASP A 8 -43.67 5.74 53.21
CA ASP A 8 -43.37 7.12 52.82
C ASP A 8 -42.32 7.72 53.80
N ASP A 9 -41.60 8.82 53.59
CA ASP A 9 -41.53 9.87 52.57
C ASP A 9 -40.22 10.67 52.85
N GLU A 10 -39.90 11.57 51.92
CA GLU A 10 -39.13 12.82 52.06
C GLU A 10 -37.58 12.79 52.12
N GLY A 11 -37.00 13.23 50.98
CA GLY A 11 -36.27 14.50 51.01
C GLY A 11 -34.78 14.48 50.66
N ALA A 12 -34.44 14.55 49.37
CA ALA A 12 -33.43 15.46 48.83
C ALA A 12 -33.35 15.30 47.29
N GLU A 13 -34.07 16.17 46.59
CA GLU A 13 -33.86 16.46 45.18
C GLU A 13 -32.48 17.10 44.96
N GLU A 14 -31.69 16.53 44.05
CA GLU A 14 -30.69 17.28 43.28
C GLU A 14 -30.92 16.97 41.80
N GLU A 15 -31.88 17.70 41.21
CA GLU A 15 -32.03 17.79 39.76
C GLU A 15 -30.82 18.53 39.16
N LYS A 16 -29.97 17.81 38.41
CA LYS A 16 -28.97 18.43 37.54
C LYS A 16 -29.68 19.11 36.36
N PRO A 17 -29.47 20.42 36.10
CA PRO A 17 -30.07 21.08 34.95
C PRO A 17 -29.45 20.55 33.66
N LYS A 18 -30.23 19.75 32.93
CA LYS A 18 -29.92 19.25 31.58
C LYS A 18 -30.18 20.35 30.56
N GLY A 19 -29.33 21.37 30.51
CA GLY A 19 -29.41 22.41 29.49
C GLY A 19 -28.18 23.31 29.44
N SER A 20 -27.29 23.11 28.45
CA SER A 20 -26.37 24.17 27.96
C SER A 20 -25.48 23.80 26.77
N LYS A 21 -25.45 22.54 26.27
CA LYS A 21 -24.55 22.17 25.15
C LYS A 21 -24.79 23.00 23.87
N LYS A 22 -26.03 23.43 23.61
CA LYS A 22 -26.36 24.28 22.44
C LYS A 22 -25.90 25.73 22.62
N LEU A 23 -25.94 26.27 23.84
CA LEU A 23 -25.47 27.63 24.13
C LEU A 23 -23.95 27.74 24.05
N LEU A 24 -23.22 26.69 24.44
CA LEU A 24 -21.76 26.65 24.35
C LEU A 24 -21.29 26.64 22.88
N ILE A 25 -21.98 25.88 22.02
CA ILE A 25 -21.71 25.84 20.57
C ILE A 25 -22.01 27.19 19.92
N ILE A 26 -23.14 27.82 20.27
CA ILE A 26 -23.49 29.15 19.77
C ILE A 26 -22.50 30.21 20.25
N GLY A 27 -22.05 30.14 21.51
CA GLY A 27 -21.03 31.04 22.06
C GLY A 27 -19.68 30.90 21.37
N LEU A 28 -19.26 29.68 21.02
CA LEU A 28 -18.03 29.43 20.27
C LEU A 28 -18.11 29.98 18.84
N LEU A 29 -19.23 29.73 18.14
CA LEU A 29 -19.44 30.24 16.78
C LEU A 29 -19.54 31.76 16.73
N ALA A 30 -20.26 32.36 17.68
CA ALA A 30 -20.33 33.82 17.80
C ALA A 30 -18.96 34.42 18.15
N GLY A 31 -18.20 33.78 19.04
CA GLY A 31 -16.83 34.16 19.38
C GLY A 31 -15.87 34.06 18.19
N LEU A 32 -16.01 33.04 17.35
CA LEU A 32 -15.19 32.88 16.14
C LEU A 32 -15.54 33.91 15.06
N LEU A 33 -16.82 34.26 14.91
CA LEU A 33 -17.26 35.28 13.95
C LEU A 33 -16.83 36.69 14.37
N VAL A 34 -16.92 37.01 15.67
CA VAL A 34 -16.54 38.34 16.20
C VAL A 34 -15.03 38.44 16.41
N GLY A 35 -14.37 37.39 16.91
CA GLY A 35 -12.94 37.39 17.25
C GLY A 35 -12.01 36.94 16.11
N GLY A 36 -12.46 36.03 15.24
CA GLY A 36 -11.65 35.48 14.15
C GLY A 36 -11.62 36.35 12.89
N GLY A 37 -12.72 37.03 12.56
CA GLY A 37 -12.79 37.93 11.40
C GLY A 37 -12.26 39.35 11.68
N GLY A 38 -12.48 39.86 12.90
CA GLY A 38 -12.14 41.24 13.25
C GLY A 38 -10.64 41.51 13.38
N ALA A 39 -9.86 40.55 13.87
CA ALA A 39 -8.41 40.72 14.05
C ALA A 39 -7.64 40.71 12.72
N ALA A 40 -8.05 39.86 11.77
CA ALA A 40 -7.47 39.84 10.42
C ALA A 40 -7.89 41.07 9.59
N GLY A 41 -9.15 41.51 9.72
CA GLY A 41 -9.64 42.72 9.04
C GLY A 41 -9.00 44.02 9.55
N PHE A 42 -8.74 44.12 10.87
CA PHE A 42 -8.10 45.31 11.45
C PHE A 42 -6.63 45.48 10.99
N PHE A 43 -5.90 44.37 10.80
CA PHE A 43 -4.55 44.42 10.25
C PHE A 43 -4.51 44.79 8.76
N ILE A 44 -5.53 44.39 7.98
CA ILE A 44 -5.65 44.74 6.56
C ILE A 44 -6.09 46.20 6.34
N MET A 45 -6.79 46.81 7.30
CA MET A 45 -7.35 48.16 7.16
C MET A 45 -6.46 49.28 7.73
N MET A 46 -5.22 48.97 8.13
CA MET A 46 -4.23 49.99 8.50
C MET A 46 -3.56 50.48 7.21
N PRO A 47 -3.81 51.73 6.76
CA PRO A 47 -3.17 52.25 5.55
C PRO A 47 -1.70 52.56 5.87
N GLY A 48 -0.83 51.57 5.69
CA GLY A 48 0.58 51.80 5.48
C GLY A 48 0.77 52.23 4.04
N ASP A 49 1.15 53.49 3.82
CA ASP A 49 1.70 53.97 2.55
C ASP A 49 2.87 53.07 2.15
N GLY A 50 2.64 52.21 1.16
CA GLY A 50 3.64 51.29 0.64
C GLY A 50 2.95 50.30 -0.29
N GLU A 51 3.09 50.56 -1.58
CA GLU A 51 2.59 49.75 -2.70
C GLU A 51 2.69 48.25 -2.42
N VAL A 52 1.55 47.61 -2.18
CA VAL A 52 1.46 46.15 -2.21
C VAL A 52 1.30 45.77 -3.66
N GLU A 53 2.45 45.58 -4.31
CA GLU A 53 2.55 44.86 -5.57
C GLU A 53 1.88 43.50 -5.34
N VAL A 54 0.69 43.32 -5.90
CA VAL A 54 0.01 42.03 -5.95
C VAL A 54 0.84 41.18 -6.91
N VAL A 55 1.86 40.52 -6.35
CA VAL A 55 2.51 39.40 -7.00
C VAL A 55 1.45 38.31 -7.04
N GLU A 56 0.80 38.21 -8.19
CA GLU A 56 0.03 37.04 -8.59
C GLU A 56 1.05 35.89 -8.61
N GLU A 57 1.16 35.21 -7.48
CA GLU A 57 1.93 33.97 -7.35
C GLU A 57 1.19 32.95 -8.23
N VAL A 58 1.54 32.94 -9.50
CA VAL A 58 1.28 31.82 -10.41
C VAL A 58 2.00 30.65 -9.75
N ALA A 59 1.24 29.88 -8.98
CA ALA A 59 1.63 28.54 -8.61
C ALA A 59 1.82 27.80 -9.95
N GLU A 60 3.08 27.71 -10.38
CA GLU A 60 3.47 26.70 -11.35
C GLU A 60 3.03 25.37 -10.76
N GLU A 61 1.95 24.81 -11.29
CA GLU A 61 1.60 23.41 -11.09
C GLU A 61 2.84 22.63 -11.55
N GLU A 62 3.60 22.11 -10.58
CA GLU A 62 4.65 21.14 -10.85
C GLU A 62 4.03 20.05 -11.73
N PRO A 63 4.63 19.73 -12.89
CA PRO A 63 4.07 18.72 -13.76
C PRO A 63 3.94 17.43 -12.95
N GLU A 64 2.70 16.92 -12.80
CA GLU A 64 2.46 15.62 -12.18
C GLU A 64 3.32 14.61 -12.94
N GLU A 65 4.35 14.08 -12.28
CA GLU A 65 5.17 13.02 -12.85
C GLU A 65 4.25 11.83 -13.10
N GLU A 66 3.92 11.57 -14.37
CA GLU A 66 3.13 10.41 -14.75
C GLU A 66 3.86 9.14 -14.30
N LEU A 67 3.32 8.49 -13.26
CA LEU A 67 3.87 7.23 -12.78
C LEU A 67 3.81 6.19 -13.89
N PRO A 68 4.84 5.33 -14.03
CA PRO A 68 4.81 4.26 -15.02
C PRO A 68 3.58 3.36 -14.82
N ASP A 69 2.94 2.96 -15.92
CA ASP A 69 1.82 2.00 -15.90
C ASP A 69 2.33 0.59 -15.60
N TYR A 70 2.57 0.30 -14.32
CA TYR A 70 3.03 -1.01 -13.88
C TYR A 70 1.94 -2.07 -14.03
N GLN A 71 2.28 -3.11 -14.79
CA GLN A 71 1.40 -4.21 -15.14
C GLN A 71 2.02 -5.54 -14.72
N TYR A 72 1.20 -6.46 -14.20
CA TYR A 72 1.67 -7.73 -13.64
C TYR A 72 1.13 -8.95 -14.41
N ALA A 73 2.04 -9.82 -14.83
CA ALA A 73 1.74 -11.15 -15.34
C ALA A 73 1.96 -12.20 -14.24
N ARG A 74 1.01 -13.10 -14.03
CA ARG A 74 1.11 -14.12 -12.97
C ARG A 74 1.66 -15.44 -13.48
N LEU A 75 2.54 -16.03 -12.68
CA LEU A 75 3.00 -17.41 -12.76
C LEU A 75 2.57 -18.11 -11.48
N ASP A 76 1.37 -18.68 -11.52
CA ASP A 76 0.78 -19.32 -10.35
C ASP A 76 1.47 -20.65 -10.03
N ARG A 77 1.65 -20.97 -8.74
CA ARG A 77 2.06 -22.29 -8.25
C ARG A 77 3.31 -22.86 -8.93
N LEU A 78 4.36 -22.05 -9.04
CA LEU A 78 5.68 -22.51 -9.44
C LEU A 78 6.24 -23.45 -8.36
N GLN A 79 6.35 -24.73 -8.68
CA GLN A 79 6.93 -25.75 -7.80
C GLN A 79 8.35 -26.08 -8.25
N ILE A 80 9.33 -25.85 -7.38
CA ILE A 80 10.75 -26.07 -7.66
C ILE A 80 11.37 -26.96 -6.57
N PRO A 81 12.20 -27.96 -6.94
CA PRO A 81 12.96 -28.72 -5.97
C PRO A 81 14.11 -27.88 -5.39
N VAL A 82 14.32 -27.99 -4.08
CA VAL A 82 15.50 -27.44 -3.42
C VAL A 82 16.55 -28.55 -3.35
N LEU A 83 17.62 -28.40 -4.13
CA LEU A 83 18.68 -29.40 -4.27
C LEU A 83 19.90 -29.08 -3.41
N TYR A 84 20.50 -30.10 -2.82
CA TYR A 84 21.82 -30.01 -2.19
C TYR A 84 22.57 -31.33 -2.35
N LYS A 85 23.78 -31.28 -2.94
CA LYS A 85 24.63 -32.46 -3.19
C LYS A 85 23.85 -33.60 -3.87
N ASP A 86 23.17 -33.27 -4.97
CA ASP A 86 22.36 -34.18 -5.79
C ASP A 86 21.19 -34.86 -5.07
N ARG A 87 20.77 -34.30 -3.93
CA ARG A 87 19.58 -34.76 -3.19
C ARG A 87 18.55 -33.65 -3.13
N VAL A 88 17.28 -34.03 -3.32
CA VAL A 88 16.14 -33.16 -3.05
C VAL A 88 15.97 -33.07 -1.54
N LEU A 89 16.07 -31.85 -1.01
CA LEU A 89 15.84 -31.58 0.41
C LEU A 89 14.35 -31.40 0.70
N ASN A 90 13.68 -30.62 -0.13
CA ASN A 90 12.27 -30.24 -0.01
C ASN A 90 11.78 -29.67 -1.35
N TYR A 91 10.47 -29.49 -1.48
CA TYR A 91 9.88 -28.74 -2.60
C TYR A 91 9.37 -27.40 -2.09
N THR A 92 9.59 -26.35 -2.87
CA THR A 92 8.99 -25.04 -2.61
C THR A 92 7.97 -24.72 -3.69
N ILE A 93 6.77 -24.35 -3.26
CA ILE A 93 5.68 -23.89 -4.12
C ILE A 93 5.54 -22.37 -3.91
N MET A 94 5.54 -21.63 -5.01
CA MET A 94 5.52 -20.17 -4.98
C MET A 94 4.49 -19.61 -5.95
N ASP A 95 3.91 -18.47 -5.59
CA ASP A 95 3.17 -17.63 -6.52
C ASP A 95 4.06 -16.44 -6.90
N VAL A 96 4.25 -16.26 -8.20
CA VAL A 96 5.16 -15.25 -8.75
C VAL A 96 4.39 -14.28 -9.63
N SER A 97 4.65 -12.98 -9.45
CA SER A 97 4.16 -11.91 -10.31
C SER A 97 5.33 -11.23 -11.01
N ILE A 98 5.27 -11.13 -12.32
CA ILE A 98 6.28 -10.52 -13.18
C ILE A 98 5.78 -9.14 -13.58
N GLU A 99 6.53 -8.11 -13.20
CA GLU A 99 6.22 -6.70 -13.42
C GLU A 99 6.76 -6.23 -14.78
N THR A 100 5.93 -5.51 -15.52
CA THR A 100 6.20 -4.93 -16.83
C THR A 100 5.63 -3.51 -16.89
N ILE A 101 6.02 -2.73 -17.90
CA ILE A 101 5.46 -1.39 -18.12
C ILE A 101 4.50 -1.46 -19.31
N GLY A 102 3.23 -1.13 -19.08
CA GLY A 102 2.19 -1.15 -20.08
C GLY A 102 1.64 -2.54 -20.39
N ASN A 103 0.45 -2.56 -20.99
CA ASN A 103 -0.29 -3.79 -21.23
C ASN A 103 0.30 -4.67 -22.34
N ASP A 104 0.94 -4.09 -23.35
CA ASP A 104 1.53 -4.86 -24.47
C ASP A 104 2.69 -5.75 -24.02
N ASP A 105 3.57 -5.21 -23.17
CA ASP A 105 4.70 -5.96 -22.61
C ASP A 105 4.18 -7.06 -21.66
N LYS A 106 3.16 -6.77 -20.83
CA LYS A 106 2.47 -7.79 -20.03
C LYS A 106 1.92 -8.93 -20.90
N LEU A 107 1.24 -8.61 -22.01
CA LEU A 107 0.67 -9.62 -22.90
C LEU A 107 1.76 -10.49 -23.53
N LEU A 108 2.93 -9.92 -23.83
CA LEU A 108 4.07 -10.68 -24.33
C LEU A 108 4.60 -11.66 -23.28
N VAL A 109 4.76 -11.22 -22.02
CA VAL A 109 5.13 -12.12 -20.91
C VAL A 109 4.10 -13.22 -20.71
N VAL A 110 2.80 -12.89 -20.72
CA VAL A 110 1.71 -13.88 -20.55
C VAL A 110 1.74 -14.93 -21.66
N LYS A 111 1.99 -14.54 -22.92
CA LYS A 111 2.11 -15.49 -24.04
C LYS A 111 3.24 -16.50 -23.84
N ASN A 112 4.34 -16.08 -23.23
CA ASN A 112 5.55 -16.89 -23.07
C ASN A 112 5.66 -17.56 -21.69
N ILE A 113 4.69 -17.36 -20.80
CA ILE A 113 4.77 -17.78 -19.39
C ILE A 113 4.98 -19.30 -19.21
N LEU A 114 4.41 -20.11 -20.12
CA LEU A 114 4.56 -21.56 -20.08
C LEU A 114 5.96 -22.01 -20.49
N VAL A 115 6.59 -21.30 -21.43
CA VAL A 115 7.96 -21.57 -21.88
C VAL A 115 8.94 -21.17 -20.78
N VAL A 116 8.74 -20.00 -20.17
CA VAL A 116 9.51 -19.56 -19.00
C VAL A 116 9.39 -20.57 -17.86
N ARG A 117 8.18 -21.08 -17.58
CA ARG A 117 7.98 -22.14 -16.57
C ARG A 117 8.77 -23.41 -16.90
N ASP A 118 8.70 -23.91 -18.14
CA ASP A 118 9.45 -25.09 -18.57
C ASP A 118 10.97 -24.89 -18.39
N ALA A 119 11.49 -23.74 -18.82
CA ALA A 119 12.90 -23.38 -18.67
C ALA A 119 13.34 -23.34 -17.20
N LEU A 120 12.53 -22.74 -16.31
CA LEU A 120 12.79 -22.71 -14.87
C LEU A 120 12.84 -24.12 -14.27
N LEU A 121 11.87 -24.98 -14.61
CA LEU A 121 11.81 -26.35 -14.12
C LEU A 121 13.03 -27.16 -14.54
N ARG A 122 13.44 -27.05 -15.81
CA ARG A 122 14.66 -27.71 -16.32
C ARG A 122 15.91 -27.20 -15.63
N PHE A 123 16.03 -25.88 -15.48
CA PHE A 123 17.19 -25.25 -14.84
C PHE A 123 17.33 -25.73 -13.38
N TYR A 124 16.28 -25.66 -12.58
CA TYR A 124 16.32 -26.04 -11.18
C TYR A 124 16.22 -27.55 -10.93
N SER A 125 16.00 -28.37 -11.96
CA SER A 125 16.12 -29.83 -11.83
C SER A 125 17.57 -30.28 -11.60
N VAL A 126 18.56 -29.45 -11.95
CA VAL A 126 19.99 -29.76 -11.79
C VAL A 126 20.77 -28.66 -11.06
N ASN A 127 20.20 -27.46 -10.93
CA ASN A 127 20.78 -26.35 -10.18
C ASN A 127 20.05 -26.14 -8.86
N SER A 128 20.76 -25.76 -7.80
CA SER A 128 20.12 -25.42 -6.54
C SER A 128 19.50 -24.02 -6.59
N VAL A 129 18.25 -23.92 -6.11
CA VAL A 129 17.59 -22.65 -5.78
C VAL A 129 17.87 -22.21 -4.34
N GLY A 130 18.58 -23.04 -3.55
CA GLY A 130 18.91 -22.75 -2.16
C GLY A 130 20.06 -21.74 -2.04
N ARG A 131 20.11 -21.02 -0.92
CA ARG A 131 21.20 -20.11 -0.59
C ARG A 131 22.51 -20.86 -0.35
N GLU A 132 23.63 -20.19 -0.60
CA GLU A 132 24.97 -20.77 -0.41
C GLU A 132 25.28 -21.04 1.07
N ASP A 133 24.84 -20.16 1.97
CA ASP A 133 25.03 -20.27 3.42
C ASP A 133 24.06 -21.27 4.07
N ASN A 134 22.83 -21.36 3.54
CA ASN A 134 21.83 -22.30 4.00
C ASN A 134 21.03 -22.90 2.82
N PRO A 135 21.45 -24.06 2.30
CA PRO A 135 20.84 -24.70 1.13
C PRO A 135 19.37 -25.10 1.30
N ARG A 136 18.82 -25.08 2.52
CA ARG A 136 17.39 -25.35 2.78
C ARG A 136 16.50 -24.14 2.55
N VAL A 137 17.08 -22.94 2.52
CA VAL A 137 16.36 -21.68 2.36
C VAL A 137 16.50 -21.24 0.91
N VAL A 138 15.38 -20.92 0.26
CA VAL A 138 15.38 -20.42 -1.12
C VAL A 138 16.09 -19.07 -1.20
N ASP A 139 16.95 -18.93 -2.20
CA ASP A 139 17.55 -17.67 -2.59
C ASP A 139 16.59 -16.93 -3.53
N PHE A 140 15.75 -16.07 -2.95
CA PHE A 140 14.70 -15.37 -3.69
C PHE A 140 15.25 -14.32 -4.66
N ASP A 141 16.40 -13.72 -4.35
CA ASP A 141 17.03 -12.73 -5.22
C ASP A 141 17.55 -13.41 -6.48
N LYS A 142 18.34 -14.48 -6.32
CA LYS A 142 18.84 -15.30 -7.43
C LYS A 142 17.72 -15.92 -8.25
N LEU A 143 16.65 -16.37 -7.59
CA LEU A 143 15.46 -16.89 -8.26
C LEU A 143 14.77 -15.81 -9.09
N SER A 144 14.56 -14.63 -8.53
CA SER A 144 13.92 -13.49 -9.20
C SER A 144 14.73 -13.02 -10.41
N GLU A 145 16.05 -12.92 -10.25
CA GLU A 145 16.97 -12.62 -11.35
C GLU A 145 16.87 -13.66 -12.48
N LYS A 146 16.87 -14.95 -12.15
CA LYS A 146 16.74 -16.01 -13.15
C LYS A 146 15.37 -15.98 -13.86
N ILE A 147 14.29 -15.71 -13.15
CA ILE A 147 12.96 -15.55 -13.74
C ILE A 147 12.95 -14.35 -14.70
N LYS A 148 13.53 -13.21 -14.30
CA LYS A 148 13.66 -12.02 -15.15
C LYS A 148 14.48 -12.31 -16.41
N GLU A 149 15.65 -12.94 -16.25
CA GLU A 149 16.53 -13.34 -17.36
C GLU A 149 15.79 -14.20 -18.39
N LEU A 150 15.15 -15.29 -17.93
CA LEU A 150 14.42 -16.20 -18.83
C LEU A 150 13.22 -15.50 -19.48
N SER A 151 12.48 -14.67 -18.74
CA SER A 151 11.32 -13.96 -19.30
C SER A 151 11.72 -13.00 -20.41
N ASN A 152 12.79 -12.22 -20.20
CA ASN A 152 13.30 -11.30 -21.20
C ASN A 152 13.94 -12.03 -22.39
N ALA A 153 14.61 -13.16 -22.15
CA ALA A 153 15.17 -13.99 -23.22
C ALA A 153 14.08 -14.53 -24.16
N GLU A 154 13.00 -15.08 -23.59
CA GLU A 154 11.85 -15.57 -24.35
C GLU A 154 11.04 -14.46 -25.03
N ALA A 155 10.99 -13.27 -24.43
CA ALA A 155 10.38 -12.09 -25.04
C ALA A 155 11.26 -11.44 -26.12
N HIS A 156 12.53 -11.84 -26.23
CA HIS A 156 13.55 -11.20 -27.08
C HIS A 156 13.67 -9.68 -26.88
N LYS A 157 13.32 -9.19 -25.69
CA LYS A 157 13.27 -7.78 -25.31
C LYS A 157 13.39 -7.66 -23.80
N ASP A 158 14.07 -6.62 -23.32
CA ASP A 158 14.12 -6.30 -21.89
C ASP A 158 12.84 -5.54 -21.48
N ILE A 159 11.84 -6.31 -21.02
CA ILE A 159 10.49 -5.79 -20.67
C ILE A 159 10.11 -6.04 -19.21
N VAL A 160 10.77 -6.99 -18.57
CA VAL A 160 10.52 -7.33 -17.17
C VAL A 160 11.30 -6.39 -16.28
N THR A 161 10.59 -5.53 -15.55
CA THR A 161 11.20 -4.58 -14.62
C THR A 161 11.61 -5.29 -13.34
N ARG A 162 10.69 -6.06 -12.75
CA ARG A 162 10.85 -6.73 -11.45
C ARG A 162 10.12 -8.06 -11.44
N VAL A 163 10.54 -8.97 -10.56
CA VAL A 163 9.83 -10.19 -10.22
C VAL A 163 9.48 -10.13 -8.73
N ILE A 164 8.23 -10.45 -8.40
CA ILE A 164 7.69 -10.39 -7.05
C ILE A 164 7.22 -11.79 -6.67
N ILE A 165 7.69 -12.30 -5.55
CA ILE A 165 7.23 -13.57 -4.98
C ILE A 165 6.18 -13.24 -3.93
N SER A 166 4.92 -13.45 -4.25
CA SER A 166 3.79 -13.08 -3.38
C SER A 166 3.51 -14.10 -2.29
N GLU A 167 3.80 -15.37 -2.56
CA GLU A 167 3.63 -16.45 -1.60
C GLU A 167 4.74 -17.51 -1.80
N SER A 168 5.19 -18.12 -0.70
CA SER A 168 6.13 -19.24 -0.71
C SER A 168 5.82 -20.22 0.41
N ARG A 169 5.71 -21.51 0.07
CA ARG A 169 5.53 -22.60 1.01
C ARG A 169 6.50 -23.73 0.71
N SER A 170 7.17 -24.23 1.75
CA SER A 170 8.11 -25.35 1.64
C SER A 170 7.56 -26.59 2.34
N PHE A 171 7.72 -27.76 1.71
CA PHE A 171 7.25 -29.07 2.19
C PHE A 171 8.34 -30.13 2.11
#